data_AF-A0A227J0U0-F1
#
_entry.id   AF-A0A227J0U0-F1
#
_cell.length_a   1.000
_cell.length_b   1.000
_cell.length_c   1.000
_cell.angle_alpha   90.00
_cell.angle_beta   90.00
_cell.angle_gamma   90.00
#
_symmetry.space_group_name_H-M   'P 1'
#
loop_
_entity.id
_entity.type
_entity.pdbx_description
1 polymer ?
#
loop_
_entity_poly.entity_id
_entity_poly.type
_entity_poly.pdbx_seq_one_letter_code
_entity_poly.pdbx_strand_id
1 'polypeptide(L)'
;MEAPVAILKMFGKKNSNSPVNSDMDKQRKYEALVRGYHRDLYRYAYWLCKDKAIAEDLVQETCLRAWKSLDSLQDEKAAKSWLI
;
A
#
# COMPACT_ATOMS: atom_id res chain seq x y z
N MET A 1 58.16 7.37 11.45
CA MET A 1 57.92 7.94 10.12
C MET A 1 57.15 6.90 9.33
N GLU A 2 55.86 6.95 9.07
CA GLU A 2 54.71 7.80 9.41
C GLU A 2 53.52 6.84 9.24
N ALA A 3 52.55 6.85 10.15
CA ALA A 3 51.19 6.41 9.83
C ALA A 3 50.38 7.67 9.51
N PRO A 4 49.37 7.61 8.63
CA PRO A 4 48.03 7.61 9.23
C PRO A 4 47.00 6.73 8.48
N VAL A 5 46.25 5.91 9.21
CA VAL A 5 44.85 6.14 9.65
C VAL A 5 43.83 5.61 8.64
N ALA A 6 42.98 4.74 9.16
CA ALA A 6 41.83 4.14 8.50
C ALA A 6 40.81 5.19 8.00
N ILE A 7 39.75 4.67 7.37
CA ILE A 7 38.47 5.33 7.07
C ILE A 7 38.39 5.89 5.64
N LEU A 8 37.83 5.10 4.72
CA LEU A 8 36.45 5.35 4.28
C LEU A 8 35.92 4.15 3.47
N LYS A 9 35.15 3.29 4.14
CA LYS A 9 34.24 2.37 3.48
C LYS A 9 33.13 3.24 2.88
N MET A 10 33.30 3.69 1.64
CA MET A 10 32.30 4.45 0.89
C MET A 10 31.12 3.52 0.60
N PHE A 11 30.23 3.41 1.58
CA PHE A 11 28.85 2.97 1.39
C PHE A 11 28.22 3.88 0.33
N GLY A 12 28.31 3.46 -0.92
CA GLY A 12 27.54 3.99 -2.02
C GLY A 12 26.07 3.72 -1.73
N LYS A 13 25.43 4.69 -1.08
CA LYS A 13 24.01 4.78 -0.80
C LYS A 13 23.25 4.57 -2.11
N LYS A 14 22.69 3.38 -2.31
CA LYS A 14 21.79 3.07 -3.41
C LYS A 14 20.48 3.80 -3.17
N ASN A 15 20.44 5.09 -3.51
CA ASN A 15 19.19 5.84 -3.63
C ASN A 15 18.48 5.39 -4.92
N SER A 16 17.82 4.24 -4.87
CA SER A 16 16.80 3.90 -5.86
C SER A 16 15.51 4.63 -5.50
N ASN A 17 15.51 5.96 -5.67
CA ASN A 17 14.27 6.73 -5.61
C ASN A 17 13.67 6.72 -7.02
N SER A 18 13.01 5.63 -7.38
CA SER A 18 12.18 5.54 -8.58
C SER A 18 10.73 5.71 -8.15
N PRO A 19 10.12 6.90 -8.34
CA PRO A 19 8.73 7.15 -7.94
C PRO A 19 7.71 6.40 -8.80
N VAL A 20 8.16 5.73 -9.87
CA VAL A 20 7.30 5.09 -10.87
C VAL A 20 6.80 3.68 -10.48
N ASN A 21 7.27 3.10 -9.37
CA ASN A 21 6.89 1.75 -8.92
C ASN A 21 5.83 1.71 -7.82
N SER A 22 5.65 2.80 -7.05
CA SER A 22 4.81 2.75 -5.85
C SER A 22 3.34 2.51 -6.16
N ASP A 23 2.83 3.09 -7.24
CA ASP A 23 1.43 2.91 -7.68
C ASP A 23 1.19 1.51 -8.25
N MET A 24 2.15 0.98 -9.01
CA MET A 24 2.11 -0.40 -9.52
C MET A 24 2.19 -1.42 -8.38
N ASP A 25 2.98 -1.14 -7.34
CA ASP A 25 3.07 -1.97 -6.13
C ASP A 25 1.80 -1.89 -5.29
N LYS A 26 1.17 -0.72 -5.21
CA LYS A 26 -0.13 -0.52 -4.54
C LYS A 26 -1.23 -1.32 -5.25
N GLN A 27 -1.32 -1.20 -6.57
CA GLN A 27 -2.29 -1.94 -7.38
C GLN A 27 -2.14 -3.45 -7.16
N ARG A 28 -0.91 -3.97 -7.20
CA ARG A 28 -0.62 -5.40 -6.96
C ARG A 28 -1.00 -5.85 -5.56
N LYS A 29 -0.68 -5.06 -4.52
CA LYS A 29 -1.05 -5.37 -3.13
C LYS A 29 -2.57 -5.39 -2.95
N TYR A 30 -3.25 -4.39 -3.50
CA TYR A 30 -4.70 -4.33 -3.46
C TYR A 30 -5.35 -5.51 -4.19
N GLU A 31 -4.89 -5.83 -5.40
CA GLU A 31 -5.40 -6.97 -6.16
C GLU A 31 -5.22 -8.28 -5.42
N ALA A 32 -4.06 -8.50 -4.78
CA ALA A 32 -3.82 -9.68 -3.98
C ALA A 32 -4.76 -9.77 -2.77
N LEU A 33 -4.99 -8.65 -2.08
CA LEU A 33 -5.94 -8.56 -0.97
C LEU A 33 -7.37 -8.83 -1.41
N VAL A 34 -7.85 -8.14 -2.46
CA VAL A 34 -9.22 -8.33 -2.96
C VAL A 34 -9.41 -9.75 -3.46
N ARG A 35 -8.47 -10.31 -4.24
CA ARG A 35 -8.58 -11.71 -4.69
C ARG A 35 -8.62 -12.71 -3.52
N GLY A 36 -7.86 -12.45 -2.46
CA GLY A 36 -7.84 -13.31 -1.27
C GLY A 36 -9.12 -13.25 -0.44
N TYR A 37 -9.71 -12.06 -0.27
CA TYR A 37 -10.80 -11.84 0.70
C TYR A 37 -12.18 -11.63 0.08
N HIS A 38 -12.29 -11.32 -1.21
CA HIS A 38 -13.56 -10.94 -1.84
C HIS A 38 -14.66 -11.98 -1.67
N ARG A 39 -14.34 -13.27 -1.83
CA ARG A 39 -15.31 -14.36 -1.68
C ARG A 39 -15.86 -14.46 -0.25
N ASP A 40 -15.00 -14.30 0.75
CA ASP A 40 -15.41 -14.36 2.15
C ASP A 40 -16.15 -13.11 2.58
N LEU A 41 -15.72 -11.93 2.11
CA LEU A 41 -16.43 -10.66 2.28
C LEU A 41 -17.84 -10.73 1.71
N TYR A 42 -17.99 -11.22 0.48
CA TYR A 42 -19.29 -11.37 -0.15
C TYR A 42 -20.20 -12.35 0.60
N ARG A 43 -19.65 -13.50 1.01
CA ARG A 43 -20.42 -14.48 1.79
C ARG A 43 -20.88 -13.90 3.13
N TYR A 44 -20.03 -13.15 3.81
CA TYR A 44 -20.37 -12.46 5.06
C TYR A 44 -21.42 -11.37 4.85
N ALA A 45 -21.23 -10.53 3.82
CA ALA A 45 -22.18 -9.48 3.45
C ALA A 45 -23.56 -10.07 3.12
N TYR A 46 -23.61 -11.11 2.29
CA TYR A 46 -24.85 -11.80 1.95
C TYR A 46 -25.49 -12.48 3.16
N TRP A 47 -24.70 -13.05 4.07
CA TRP A 47 -25.23 -13.60 5.30
C TRP A 47 -25.90 -12.54 6.18
N LEU A 48 -25.39 -11.30 6.18
CA LEU A 48 -25.91 -10.18 6.96
C LEU A 48 -27.19 -9.59 6.35
N CYS A 49 -27.19 -9.26 5.06
CA CYS A 49 -28.31 -8.56 4.42
C CYS A 49 -29.36 -9.49 3.78
N LYS A 50 -29.02 -10.75 3.52
CA LYS A 50 -29.86 -11.74 2.80
C LYS A 50 -30.33 -11.30 1.41
N ASP A 51 -29.77 -10.21 0.89
CA ASP A 51 -30.09 -9.64 -0.40
C ASP A 51 -28.81 -9.56 -1.25
N LYS A 52 -28.91 -9.99 -2.51
CA LYS A 52 -27.76 -10.03 -3.41
C LYS A 52 -27.26 -8.62 -3.76
N ALA A 53 -28.16 -7.71 -4.10
CA ALA A 53 -27.79 -6.37 -4.54
C ALA A 53 -27.16 -5.58 -3.40
N ILE A 54 -27.73 -5.68 -2.19
CA ILE A 54 -27.16 -5.02 -1.00
C ILE A 54 -25.80 -5.62 -0.62
N ALA A 55 -25.63 -6.95 -0.75
CA ALA A 55 -24.34 -7.58 -0.49
C ALA A 55 -23.26 -7.11 -1.47
N GLU A 56 -23.58 -7.01 -2.75
CA GLU A 56 -22.65 -6.54 -3.78
C GLU A 56 -22.24 -5.08 -3.55
N ASP A 57 -23.19 -4.21 -3.19
CA ASP A 57 -22.93 -2.81 -2.88
C ASP A 57 -22.02 -2.66 -1.65
N LEU A 58 -22.30 -3.42 -0.58
CA LEU A 58 -21.49 -3.40 0.64
C LEU A 58 -20.04 -3.84 0.40
N VAL A 59 -19.86 -4.90 -0.41
CA VAL A 59 -18.51 -5.37 -0.78
C VAL A 59 -17.79 -4.32 -1.62
N GLN A 60 -18.47 -3.70 -2.58
CA GLN A 60 -17.87 -2.65 -3.42
C GLN A 60 -17.43 -1.45 -2.59
N GLU A 61 -18.29 -0.92 -1.71
CA GLU A 61 -17.95 0.19 -0.81
C GLU A 61 -16.77 -0.18 0.10
N THR A 62 -16.72 -1.41 0.60
CA THR A 62 -15.61 -1.91 1.44
C THR A 62 -14.29 -1.97 0.65
N CYS A 63 -14.32 -2.48 -0.58
CA CYS A 63 -13.18 -2.52 -1.48
C CYS A 63 -12.67 -1.11 -1.81
N LEU A 64 -13.57 -0.17 -2.11
CA LEU A 64 -13.22 1.23 -2.37
C LEU A 64 -12.58 1.91 -1.15
N ARG A 65 -13.09 1.65 0.06
CA ARG A 65 -12.48 2.14 1.31
C ARG A 65 -11.07 1.58 1.52
N ALA A 66 -10.87 0.29 1.26
CA ALA A 66 -9.55 -0.34 1.36
C ALA A 66 -8.56 0.28 0.35
N TRP A 67 -9.00 0.57 -0.88
CA TRP A 67 -8.19 1.24 -1.89
C TRP A 67 -7.74 2.65 -1.46
N LYS A 68 -8.67 3.45 -0.93
CA LYS A 68 -8.36 4.81 -0.42
C LYS A 68 -7.40 4.77 0.78
N SER A 69 -7.57 3.79 1.68
CA SER A 69 -6.67 3.63 2.82
C SER A 69 -5.24 3.28 2.40
N LEU A 70 -5.08 2.44 1.37
CA LEU A 70 -3.77 2.15 0.78
C LEU A 70 -3.13 3.38 0.12
N ASP A 71 -3.95 4.29 -0.42
CA ASP A 71 -3.49 5.57 -0.98
C ASP A 71 -2.94 6.50 0.10
N SER A 72 -3.70 6.66 1.19
CA SER A 72 -3.32 7.52 2.32
C SER A 72 -2.00 7.08 2.99
N LEU A 73 -1.70 5.78 3.01
CA LEU A 73 -0.45 5.27 3.58
C LEU A 73 0.78 5.63 2.72
N GLN A 74 0.58 5.85 1.42
CA GLN A 74 1.63 6.24 0.48
C GLN A 74 1.99 7.73 0.64
N ASP A 75 1.00 8.55 1.00
CA ASP A 75 1.13 10.00 1.18
C ASP A 75 1.78 10.43 2.51
N GLU A 76 1.89 9.55 3.51
CA GLU A 76 2.65 9.87 4.75
C GLU A 76 4.13 10.19 4.48
N LYS A 77 4.70 9.68 3.38
CA LYS A 77 6.05 10.06 2.95
C LYS A 77 6.11 11.45 2.29
N ALA A 78 5.02 11.90 1.68
CA ALA A 78 4.89 13.25 1.11
C ALA A 78 4.56 14.30 2.20
N ALA A 79 3.94 13.90 3.30
CA ALA A 79 3.62 14.78 4.43
C ALA A 79 4.86 15.47 5.05
N LYS A 80 6.06 14.87 4.94
CA LYS A 80 7.32 15.52 5.34
C LYS A 80 7.72 16.71 4.48
N SER A 81 7.19 16.83 3.24
CA SER A 81 7.49 17.95 2.34
C SER A 81 6.67 19.20 2.63
N TRP A 82 5.58 19.08 3.39
CA TRP A 82 4.70 20.19 3.80
C TRP A 82 5.03 20.75 5.19
N LEU A 83 5.98 20.12 5.89
CA LEU A 83 6.39 20.44 7.25
C LEU A 83 7.76 21.17 7.32
N ILE A 84 8.30 21.59 6.17
CA ILE A 84 9.48 22.46 6.05
C ILE A 84 9.08 23.83 5.52
#